data_AF-A0A495FDX3-F1
#
_entry.id   AF-A0A495FDX3-F1
#
_cell.length_a   1.000
_cell.length_b   1.000
_cell.length_c   1.000
_cell.angle_alpha   90.00
_cell.angle_beta   90.00
_cell.angle_gamma   90.00
#
_symmetry.space_group_name_H-M   'P 1'
#
loop_
_entity.id
_entity.type
_entity.pdbx_description
1 polymer ?
#
loop_
_entity_poly.entity_id
_entity_poly.type
_entity_poly.pdbx_seq_one_letter_code
_entity_poly.pdbx_strand_id
1 'polypeptide(L)'
;MVFVTAGLAFLVARNLSWRVLGPSPGSFQLVHLFPQGLAGAAVQIYAAVSAGLVESIFFIGLPWLLYASARQHPSERRFTLCVSTIFALAHWEHGRHGVIAAFFAHGVMCRWFLHWRTLWPIVLGHTLIDLAAFS
;
A
#
# COMPACT_ATOMS: atom_id res chain seq x y z
N MET A 1 5.60 13.36 -3.89
CA MET A 1 4.58 13.59 -2.85
C MET A 1 3.95 12.31 -2.35
N VAL A 2 3.48 11.40 -3.20
CA VAL A 2 2.89 10.11 -2.75
C VAL A 2 3.87 9.27 -1.94
N PHE A 3 5.07 8.99 -2.48
CA PHE A 3 6.14 8.28 -1.78
C PHE A 3 6.36 8.81 -0.35
N VAL A 4 6.57 10.13 -0.24
CA VAL A 4 6.82 10.80 1.04
C VAL A 4 5.62 10.69 1.98
N THR A 5 4.42 11.09 1.53
CA THR A 5 3.25 11.19 2.41
C THR A 5 2.69 9.82 2.81
N ALA A 6 2.56 8.88 1.86
CA ALA A 6 2.10 7.53 2.15
C ALA A 6 3.18 6.71 2.89
N GLY A 7 4.46 6.90 2.56
CA GLY A 7 5.57 6.29 3.31
C GLY A 7 5.65 6.79 4.76
N LEU A 8 5.49 8.10 4.99
CA LEU A 8 5.39 8.64 6.35
C LEU A 8 4.16 8.10 7.09
N ALA A 9 3.00 8.03 6.43
CA ALA A 9 1.80 7.44 7.02
C ALA A 9 2.03 5.98 7.42
N PHE A 10 2.67 5.20 6.56
CA PHE A 10 3.06 3.81 6.84
C PHE A 10 3.96 3.73 8.07
N LEU A 11 5.08 4.46 8.08
CA LEU A 11 6.07 4.41 9.16
C LEU A 11 5.50 4.87 10.49
N VAL A 12 4.75 5.99 10.49
CA VAL A 12 4.14 6.53 11.70
C VAL A 12 3.09 5.57 12.24
N ALA A 13 2.17 5.09 11.40
CA ALA A 13 1.13 4.16 11.82
C ALA A 13 1.72 2.84 12.34
N ARG A 14 2.73 2.28 11.66
CA ARG A 14 3.45 1.08 12.11
C ARG A 14 4.04 1.31 13.49
N ASN A 15 4.87 2.33 13.66
CA ASN A 15 5.60 2.58 14.91
C ASN A 15 4.67 2.94 16.07
N LEU A 16 3.61 3.73 15.83
CA LEU A 16 2.60 4.02 16.84
C LEU A 16 1.85 2.76 17.24
N SER A 17 1.45 1.92 16.29
CA SER A 17 0.74 0.67 16.61
C SER A 17 1.61 -0.28 17.43
N TRP A 18 2.93 -0.33 17.18
CA TRP A 18 3.88 -1.09 17.99
C TRP A 18 3.94 -0.56 19.43
N ARG A 19 4.02 0.76 19.61
CA ARG A 19 4.05 1.39 20.94
C ARG A 19 2.76 1.14 21.73
N VAL A 20 1.61 1.15 21.06
CA VAL A 20 0.30 1.04 21.71
C VAL A 20 -0.10 -0.42 21.97
N LEU A 21 0.15 -1.31 21.01
CA LEU A 21 -0.36 -2.68 21.07
C LEU A 21 0.68 -3.70 21.54
N GLY A 22 1.97 -3.34 21.56
CA GLY A 22 3.08 -4.25 21.91
C GLY A 22 3.49 -5.16 20.74
N PRO A 23 4.21 -6.27 21.00
CA PRO A 23 4.71 -7.17 19.95
C PRO A 23 3.63 -7.96 19.19
N SER A 24 3.80 -8.12 17.87
CA SER A 24 2.96 -9.01 17.05
C SER A 24 3.76 -10.26 16.66
N PRO A 25 3.45 -11.44 17.21
CA PRO A 25 3.99 -12.69 16.69
C PRO A 25 3.41 -12.99 15.30
N GLY A 26 4.16 -13.69 14.44
CA GLY A 26 3.63 -14.28 13.21
C GLY A 26 3.70 -13.43 11.93
N SER A 27 4.65 -12.49 11.80
CA SER A 27 4.86 -11.81 10.51
C SER A 27 5.60 -12.71 9.52
N PHE A 28 5.00 -12.98 8.37
CA PHE A 28 5.68 -13.60 7.23
C PHE A 28 6.57 -12.56 6.54
N GLN A 29 7.82 -12.93 6.26
CA GLN A 29 8.76 -12.08 5.54
C GLN A 29 9.27 -12.78 4.28
N LEU A 30 8.86 -12.26 3.12
CA LEU A 30 9.31 -12.71 1.80
C LEU A 30 10.79 -12.41 1.55
N VAL A 31 11.40 -11.47 2.31
CA VAL A 31 12.78 -11.00 2.10
C VAL A 31 13.80 -12.14 2.11
N HIS A 32 13.54 -13.20 2.90
CA HIS A 32 14.43 -14.35 3.03
C HIS A 32 14.40 -15.31 1.83
N LEU A 33 13.45 -15.15 0.91
CA LEU A 33 13.31 -15.98 -0.29
C LEU A 33 14.00 -15.38 -1.51
N PHE A 34 14.44 -14.12 -1.47
CA PHE A 34 15.12 -13.50 -2.60
C PHE A 34 16.59 -13.96 -2.70
N PRO A 35 17.13 -14.14 -3.92
CA PRO A 35 18.56 -14.36 -4.12
C PRO A 35 19.40 -13.23 -3.51
N GLN A 36 20.67 -13.49 -3.19
CA GLN A 36 21.58 -12.45 -2.72
C GLN A 36 22.33 -11.77 -3.88
N GLY A 37 22.90 -10.59 -3.62
CA GLY A 37 23.71 -9.85 -4.59
C GLY A 37 22.89 -9.19 -5.71
N LEU A 38 23.52 -8.97 -6.86
CA LEU A 38 22.91 -8.25 -7.99
C LEU A 38 21.63 -8.90 -8.52
N ALA A 39 21.59 -10.23 -8.54
CA ALA A 39 20.40 -10.97 -8.94
C ALA A 39 19.22 -10.72 -7.98
N GLY A 40 19.50 -10.67 -6.68
CA GLY A 40 18.52 -10.30 -5.64
C GLY A 40 17.93 -8.92 -5.86
N ALA A 41 18.80 -7.92 -6.03
CA ALA A 41 18.39 -6.54 -6.26
C ALA A 41 17.52 -6.40 -7.52
N ALA A 42 17.87 -7.08 -8.62
CA ALA A 42 17.07 -7.06 -9.84
C ALA A 42 15.66 -7.64 -9.61
N VAL A 43 15.55 -8.77 -8.89
CA VAL A 43 14.26 -9.39 -8.58
C VAL A 43 13.44 -8.53 -7.63
N GLN A 44 14.06 -7.90 -6.62
CA GLN A 44 13.38 -6.97 -5.71
C GLN A 44 12.81 -5.75 -6.46
N ILE A 45 13.60 -5.15 -7.37
CA ILE A 45 13.12 -4.03 -8.20
C ILE A 45 11.95 -4.46 -9.07
N TYR A 46 12.07 -5.61 -9.73
CA TYR A 46 10.97 -6.15 -10.53
C TYR A 46 9.71 -6.38 -9.69
N ALA A 47 9.85 -6.97 -8.49
CA ALA A 47 8.75 -7.23 -7.58
C ALA A 47 8.08 -5.93 -7.11
N ALA A 48 8.85 -4.92 -6.70
CA ALA A 48 8.33 -3.62 -6.26
C ALA A 48 7.64 -2.83 -7.38
N VAL A 49 8.16 -2.89 -8.60
CA VAL A 49 7.51 -2.29 -9.78
C VAL A 49 6.20 -3.02 -10.08
N SER A 50 6.23 -4.34 -10.06
CA SER A 50 5.06 -5.18 -10.33
C SER A 50 3.97 -4.98 -9.28
N ALA A 51 4.32 -4.98 -7.99
CA ALA A 51 3.41 -4.72 -6.88
C ALA A 51 2.81 -3.32 -6.99
N GLY A 52 3.65 -2.29 -7.11
CA GLY A 52 3.18 -0.91 -7.26
C GLY A 52 2.21 -0.72 -8.43
N LEU A 53 2.43 -1.41 -9.56
CA LEU A 53 1.53 -1.38 -10.71
C LEU A 53 0.24 -2.16 -10.47
N VAL A 54 0.35 -3.45 -10.15
CA VAL A 54 -0.79 -4.37 -10.00
C VAL A 54 -1.69 -3.90 -8.87
N GLU A 55 -1.13 -3.59 -7.70
CA GLU A 55 -1.93 -3.21 -6.54
C GLU A 55 -2.64 -1.87 -6.75
N SER A 56 -2.00 -0.90 -7.41
CA SER A 56 -2.66 0.37 -7.77
C SER A 56 -3.84 0.15 -8.72
N ILE A 57 -3.71 -0.77 -9.68
CA ILE A 57 -4.81 -1.10 -10.60
C ILE A 57 -5.94 -1.80 -9.84
N PHE A 58 -5.64 -2.83 -9.06
CA PHE A 58 -6.65 -3.72 -8.47
C PHE A 58 -7.26 -3.21 -7.16
N PHE A 59 -6.57 -2.38 -6.38
CA PHE A 59 -7.09 -1.83 -5.12
C PHE A 59 -7.52 -0.37 -5.20
N ILE A 60 -7.21 0.34 -6.30
CA ILE A 60 -7.64 1.74 -6.49
C ILE A 60 -8.35 1.93 -7.83
N GLY A 61 -7.67 1.66 -8.95
CA GLY A 61 -8.16 1.97 -10.29
C GLY A 61 -9.47 1.29 -10.65
N LEU A 62 -9.47 -0.05 -10.71
CA LEU A 62 -10.66 -0.84 -11.02
C LEU A 62 -11.77 -0.65 -9.99
N PRO A 63 -11.50 -0.69 -8.66
CA PRO A 63 -12.53 -0.39 -7.67
C PRO A 63 -13.17 0.98 -7.84
N TRP A 64 -12.40 2.02 -8.16
CA TRP A 64 -12.97 3.35 -8.37
C TRP A 64 -13.84 3.41 -9.62
N LEU A 65 -13.39 2.80 -10.72
CA LEU A 65 -14.18 2.73 -11.97
C LEU A 65 -15.53 2.04 -11.73
N LEU A 66 -15.54 0.92 -11.01
CA LEU A 66 -16.76 0.19 -10.66
C LEU A 66 -17.64 1.01 -9.70
N TYR A 67 -17.05 1.59 -8.65
CA TYR A 67 -17.78 2.35 -7.64
C TYR A 67 -18.40 3.64 -8.18
N ALA A 68 -17.66 4.37 -9.01
CA ALA A 68 -18.09 5.65 -9.58
C ALA A 68 -19.11 5.47 -10.70
N SER A 69 -19.02 4.40 -11.49
CA SER A 69 -20.01 4.10 -12.54
C SER A 69 -21.37 3.67 -11.99
N ALA A 70 -21.39 3.01 -10.82
CA ALA A 70 -22.62 2.52 -10.19
C ALA A 70 -23.41 3.58 -9.41
N ARG A 71 -22.93 4.84 -9.31
CA ARG A 71 -23.54 5.86 -8.43
C ARG A 71 -23.58 7.23 -9.09
N GLN A 72 -24.71 7.93 -8.95
CA GLN A 72 -24.84 9.33 -9.41
C GLN A 72 -23.91 10.29 -8.66
N HIS A 73 -23.73 10.06 -7.34
CA HIS A 73 -22.83 10.85 -6.48
C HIS A 73 -21.96 9.93 -5.63
N PRO A 74 -20.85 9.40 -6.18
CA PRO A 74 -19.97 8.49 -5.44
C PRO A 74 -19.30 9.22 -4.28
N SER A 75 -19.37 8.64 -3.07
CA SER A 75 -18.73 9.20 -1.89
C SER A 75 -17.27 8.78 -1.84
N GLU A 76 -16.37 9.73 -2.06
CA GLU A 76 -14.93 9.52 -1.97
C GLU A 76 -14.50 8.94 -0.61
N ARG A 77 -15.07 9.47 0.48
CA ARG A 77 -14.77 8.97 1.83
C ARG A 77 -15.16 7.51 2.02
N ARG A 78 -16.37 7.12 1.57
CA ARG A 78 -16.82 5.72 1.68
C ARG A 78 -15.96 4.80 0.82
N PHE A 79 -15.65 5.23 -0.40
CA PHE A 79 -14.73 4.51 -1.28
C PHE A 79 -13.39 4.25 -0.56
N THR A 80 -12.70 5.32 -0.14
CA THR A 80 -11.38 5.25 0.51
C THR A 80 -11.38 4.33 1.73
N LEU A 81 -12.40 4.43 2.59
CA LEU A 81 -12.50 3.58 3.78
C LEU A 81 -12.64 2.10 3.39
N CYS A 82 -13.54 1.77 2.46
CA CYS A 82 -13.76 0.39 2.03
C CYS A 82 -12.52 -0.20 1.37
N VAL A 83 -11.94 0.46 0.35
CA VAL A 83 -10.81 -0.12 -0.38
C VAL A 83 -9.54 -0.19 0.45
N SER A 84 -9.30 0.77 1.34
CA SER A 84 -8.13 0.72 2.25
C SER A 84 -8.27 -0.37 3.30
N THR A 85 -9.51 -0.68 3.73
CA THR A 85 -9.76 -1.83 4.60
C THR A 85 -9.43 -3.14 3.87
N ILE A 86 -9.93 -3.29 2.63
CA ILE A 86 -9.67 -4.50 1.83
C ILE A 86 -8.17 -4.65 1.55
N PHE A 87 -7.48 -3.58 1.15
CA PHE A 87 -6.04 -3.58 0.93
C PHE A 87 -5.26 -3.98 2.19
N ALA A 88 -5.61 -3.43 3.35
CA ALA A 88 -4.96 -3.76 4.61
C ALA A 88 -5.15 -5.22 5.01
N LEU A 89 -6.36 -5.76 4.81
CA LEU A 89 -6.66 -7.17 5.08
C LEU A 89 -5.95 -8.12 4.12
N ALA A 90 -5.71 -7.70 2.88
CA ALA A 90 -4.90 -8.47 1.93
C ALA A 90 -3.44 -8.63 2.38
N HIS A 91 -2.98 -7.80 3.32
CA HIS A 91 -1.62 -7.78 3.88
C HIS A 91 -1.56 -8.30 5.33
N TRP A 92 -2.53 -9.11 5.72
CA TRP A 92 -2.63 -9.69 7.07
C TRP A 92 -1.40 -10.52 7.47
N GLU A 93 -0.69 -11.10 6.49
CA GLU A 93 0.54 -11.87 6.67
C GLU A 93 1.69 -11.04 7.24
N HIS A 94 1.67 -9.71 7.12
CA HIS A 94 2.66 -8.84 7.74
C HIS A 94 2.38 -8.57 9.24
N GLY A 95 1.37 -9.22 9.80
CA GLY A 95 0.93 -9.04 11.17
C GLY A 95 0.18 -7.73 11.38
N ARG A 96 -0.39 -7.56 12.58
CA ARG A 96 -1.33 -6.45 12.87
C ARG A 96 -0.76 -5.05 12.62
N HIS A 97 0.55 -4.86 12.86
CA HIS A 97 1.20 -3.57 12.66
C HIS A 97 1.37 -3.26 11.17
N GLY A 98 1.61 -4.28 10.35
CA GLY A 98 1.62 -4.18 8.89
C GLY A 98 0.24 -3.82 8.36
N VAL A 99 -0.81 -4.51 8.83
CA VAL A 99 -2.22 -4.22 8.47
C VAL A 99 -2.59 -2.77 8.79
N ILE A 100 -2.29 -2.30 10.00
CA ILE A 100 -2.59 -0.92 10.41
C ILE A 100 -1.82 0.07 9.52
N ALA A 101 -0.53 -0.18 9.28
CA ALA A 101 0.29 0.69 8.44
C ALA A 101 -0.21 0.73 6.98
N ALA A 102 -0.54 -0.43 6.41
CA ALA A 102 -1.10 -0.58 5.07
C ALA A 102 -2.43 0.20 4.93
N PHE A 103 -3.32 0.13 5.92
CA PHE A 103 -4.58 0.88 5.93
C PHE A 103 -4.35 2.40 5.78
N PHE A 104 -3.48 2.97 6.61
CA PHE A 104 -3.24 4.42 6.59
C PHE A 104 -2.47 4.86 5.33
N ALA A 105 -1.47 4.09 4.91
CA ALA A 105 -0.72 4.37 3.68
C ALA A 105 -1.64 4.34 2.45
N HIS A 106 -2.46 3.31 2.31
CA HIS A 106 -3.40 3.16 1.21
C HIS A 106 -4.48 4.26 1.23
N GLY A 107 -4.94 4.67 2.41
CA GLY A 107 -5.84 5.81 2.57
C GLY A 107 -5.25 7.11 1.99
N VAL A 108 -3.97 7.36 2.24
CA VAL A 108 -3.25 8.52 1.67
C VAL A 108 -3.07 8.37 0.15
N MET A 109 -2.75 7.18 -0.36
CA MET A 109 -2.66 6.91 -1.79
C MET A 109 -4.01 7.16 -2.49
N CYS A 110 -5.12 6.68 -1.92
CA CYS A 110 -6.47 6.95 -2.39
C CYS A 110 -6.75 8.46 -2.45
N ARG A 111 -6.34 9.23 -1.43
CA ARG A 111 -6.53 10.69 -1.42
C ARG A 111 -5.81 11.37 -2.59
N TRP A 112 -4.58 10.94 -2.91
CA TRP A 112 -3.82 11.45 -4.05
C TRP A 112 -4.41 11.01 -5.39
N PHE A 113 -4.86 9.77 -5.49
CA PHE A 113 -5.56 9.29 -6.68
C PHE A 113 -6.82 10.11 -6.93
N LEU A 114 -7.63 10.37 -5.91
CA LEU A 114 -8.86 11.16 -6.05
C LEU A 114 -8.57 12.63 -6.39
N HIS A 115 -7.40 13.15 -6.00
CA HIS A 115 -6.96 14.49 -6.35
C HIS A 115 -6.53 14.62 -7.81
N TRP A 116 -5.69 13.69 -8.31
CA TRP A 116 -5.12 13.79 -9.67
C TRP A 116 -5.89 12.98 -10.72
N ARG A 117 -6.74 12.04 -10.29
CA ARG A 117 -7.49 11.10 -11.14
C ARG A 117 -6.61 10.31 -12.12
N THR A 118 -5.38 10.01 -11.70
CA THR A 118 -4.43 9.16 -12.44
C THR A 118 -3.66 8.27 -11.49
N LEU A 119 -3.31 7.06 -11.95
CA LEU A 119 -2.59 6.07 -11.17
C LEU A 119 -1.08 6.25 -11.19
N TRP A 120 -0.50 6.94 -12.19
CA TRP A 120 0.96 7.00 -12.34
C TRP A 120 1.70 7.50 -11.10
N PRO A 121 1.26 8.58 -10.42
CA PRO A 121 1.92 9.01 -9.19
C PRO A 121 1.77 8.01 -8.04
N ILE A 122 0.71 7.20 -8.07
CA ILE A 122 0.44 6.16 -7.07
C ILE A 122 1.35 4.97 -7.29
N VAL A 123 1.41 4.48 -8.52
CA VAL A 123 2.31 3.39 -8.94
C VAL A 123 3.75 3.72 -8.57
N LEU A 124 4.25 4.88 -9.01
CA LEU A 124 5.61 5.32 -8.70
C LEU A 124 5.82 5.50 -7.19
N GLY A 125 4.85 6.09 -6.49
CA GLY A 125 4.93 6.29 -5.05
C GLY A 125 4.99 4.98 -4.27
N HIS A 126 4.16 4.00 -4.65
CA HIS A 126 4.08 2.67 -4.07
C HIS A 126 5.38 1.90 -4.31
N THR A 127 5.83 1.80 -5.57
CA THR A 127 7.09 1.15 -5.91
C THR A 127 8.27 1.70 -5.11
N LEU A 128 8.35 3.02 -4.93
CA LEU A 128 9.42 3.63 -4.14
C LEU A 128 9.28 3.33 -2.63
N ILE A 129 8.06 3.21 -2.10
CA ILE A 129 7.84 2.79 -0.70
C ILE A 129 8.37 1.36 -0.54
N ASP A 130 8.04 0.47 -1.45
CA ASP A 130 8.45 -0.93 -1.36
C ASP A 130 9.96 -1.08 -1.41
N LEU A 131 10.59 -0.37 -2.35
CA LEU A 131 12.05 -0.29 -2.49
C LEU A 131 12.76 0.36 -1.31
N ALA A 132 12.07 1.12 -0.46
CA ALA A 132 12.68 1.78 0.69
C ALA A 132 12.39 1.05 2.01
N ALA A 133 11.24 0.37 2.11
CA ALA A 133 10.75 -0.24 3.33
C ALA A 133 11.00 -1.76 3.41
N PHE A 134 11.16 -2.42 2.27
CA PHE A 134 11.23 -3.88 2.17
C PHE A 134 12.40 -4.40 1.34
N SER A 135 13.30 -3.52 0.91
CA SER A 135 14.59 -3.85 0.27
C SER A 135 15.64 -4.33 1.28
#